data_AF-A0A3B9IQM6-F1
#
_entry.id   AF-A0A3B9IQM6-F1
#
_cell.length_a   1.000
_cell.length_b   1.000
_cell.length_c   1.000
_cell.angle_alpha   90.00
_cell.angle_beta   90.00
_cell.angle_gamma   90.00
#
_symmetry.space_group_name_H-M   'P 1'
#
loop_
_entity.id
_entity.type
_entity.pdbx_description
1 polymer ?
#
loop_
_entity_poly.entity_id
_entity_poly.type
_entity_poly.pdbx_seq_one_letter_code
_entity_poly.pdbx_strand_id
1 'polypeptide(L)'
;MTATDSPALRMAVILVDRGIPADAVFDRVAARLRAQGLRVGGLVQREGPAPEGCCAAMDLEELDSGRLIRISQDLGPGARGCRLDPRGLAEAAIAAETA
;
A
#
# COMPACT_ATOMS: atom_id res chain seq x y z
N MET A 1 -3.16 37.02 19.77
CA MET A 1 -2.76 36.29 18.56
C MET A 1 -2.12 34.99 19.00
N THR A 2 -2.93 34.01 19.36
CA THR A 2 -2.46 32.69 19.79
C THR A 2 -2.14 31.89 18.54
N ALA A 3 -0.87 31.55 18.35
CA ALA A 3 -0.44 30.64 17.31
C ALA A 3 -1.16 29.30 17.54
N THR A 4 -1.93 28.86 16.54
CA THR A 4 -2.48 27.52 16.48
C THR A 4 -1.30 26.56 16.41
N ASP A 5 -1.01 25.88 17.51
CA ASP A 5 -0.09 24.74 17.56
C ASP A 5 -0.66 23.63 16.66
N SER A 6 -0.26 23.65 15.40
CA SER A 6 -0.58 22.58 14.46
C SER A 6 0.40 21.45 14.76
N PRO A 7 -0.07 20.24 15.08
CA PRO A 7 0.82 19.16 15.47
C PRO A 7 1.83 18.92 14.36
N ALA A 8 3.12 18.96 14.70
CA ALA A 8 4.19 18.74 13.75
C ALA A 8 3.99 17.38 13.06
N LEU A 9 3.66 17.41 11.77
CA LEU A 9 3.54 16.22 10.93
C LEU A 9 4.85 15.43 10.98
N ARG A 10 4.81 14.25 11.60
CA ARG A 10 5.94 13.32 11.66
C ARG A 10 5.97 12.52 10.37
N MET A 11 6.70 13.01 9.38
CA MET A 11 6.89 12.34 8.10
C MET A 11 8.30 11.73 8.03
N ALA A 12 8.40 10.58 7.38
CA ALA A 12 9.66 9.96 7.00
C ALA A 12 9.67 9.73 5.49
N VAL A 13 10.83 9.86 4.87
CA VAL A 13 11.03 9.62 3.43
C VAL A 13 11.96 8.43 3.27
N ILE A 14 11.57 7.47 2.44
CA ILE A 14 12.40 6.32 2.09
C ILE A 14 12.82 6.52 0.63
N LEU A 15 14.11 6.72 0.41
CA LEU A 15 14.68 6.78 -0.94
C LEU A 15 15.03 5.36 -1.38
N VAL A 16 14.51 4.97 -2.54
CA VAL A 16 14.66 3.63 -3.08
C VAL A 16 15.08 3.74 -4.55
N ASP A 17 16.17 3.08 -4.91
CA ASP A 17 16.60 3.01 -6.30
C ASP A 17 15.60 2.25 -7.17
N ARG A 18 15.57 2.56 -8.46
CA ARG A 18 14.65 1.93 -9.42
C ARG A 18 14.86 0.40 -9.42
N GLY A 19 13.75 -0.33 -9.34
CA GLY A 19 13.75 -1.80 -9.37
C GLY A 19 13.98 -2.46 -8.01
N ILE A 20 14.20 -1.68 -6.96
CA ILE A 20 14.24 -2.19 -5.59
C ILE A 20 12.81 -2.15 -5.02
N PRO A 21 12.27 -3.29 -4.54
CA PRO A 21 10.93 -3.32 -3.95
C PRO A 21 10.94 -2.60 -2.59
N ALA A 22 10.17 -1.52 -2.50
CA ALA A 22 10.04 -0.74 -1.27
C ALA A 22 9.17 -1.44 -0.20
N ASP A 23 8.28 -2.34 -0.62
CA ASP A 23 7.27 -2.99 0.22
C ASP A 23 7.89 -3.70 1.44
N ALA A 24 9.02 -4.38 1.24
CA ALA A 24 9.75 -5.06 2.31
C ALA A 24 10.25 -4.11 3.41
N VAL A 25 10.48 -2.82 3.09
CA VAL A 25 10.83 -1.81 4.11
C VAL A 25 9.62 -1.50 4.98
N PHE A 26 8.45 -1.29 4.37
CA PHE A 26 7.22 -1.00 5.08
C PHE A 26 6.79 -2.18 5.97
N ASP A 27 6.99 -3.42 5.53
CA ASP A 27 6.75 -4.60 6.36
C ASP A 27 7.59 -4.62 7.63
N ARG A 28 8.90 -4.35 7.51
CA ARG A 28 9.79 -4.32 8.67
C ARG A 28 9.42 -3.18 9.62
N VAL A 29 9.03 -2.02 9.08
CA VAL A 29 8.56 -0.89 9.89
C VAL A 29 7.29 -1.25 10.65
N ALA A 30 6.27 -1.78 9.96
CA ALA A 30 5.02 -2.18 10.59
C ALA A 30 5.25 -3.26 11.66
N ALA A 31 6.04 -4.29 11.36
CA ALA A 31 6.40 -5.33 12.33
C ALA A 31 7.12 -4.77 13.57
N ARG A 32 8.07 -3.86 13.37
CA ARG A 32 8.83 -3.23 14.47
C ARG A 32 7.94 -2.35 15.35
N LEU A 33 7.05 -1.56 14.76
CA LEU A 33 6.10 -0.72 15.50
C LEU A 33 5.09 -1.57 16.29
N ARG A 34 4.56 -2.64 15.68
CA ARG A 34 3.68 -3.60 16.37
C ARG A 34 4.40 -4.28 17.54
N ALA A 35 5.66 -4.69 17.36
CA ALA A 35 6.46 -5.29 18.43
C ALA A 35 6.73 -4.33 19.61
N GLN A 36 6.60 -3.02 19.39
CA GLN A 36 6.66 -1.99 20.43
C GLN A 36 5.30 -1.74 21.10
N GLY A 37 4.26 -2.50 20.75
CA GLY A 37 2.91 -2.35 21.29
C GLY A 37 2.10 -1.21 20.66
N LEU A 38 2.58 -0.63 19.54
CA LEU A 38 1.85 0.41 18.83
C LEU A 38 0.81 -0.20 17.88
N ARG A 39 -0.35 0.44 17.79
CA ARG A 39 -1.31 0.18 16.71
C ARG A 39 -0.77 0.81 15.42
N VAL A 40 -0.79 0.04 14.34
CA VAL A 40 -0.32 0.48 13.02
C VAL A 40 -1.49 0.36 12.05
N GLY A 41 -1.97 1.50 11.55
CA GLY A 41 -3.00 1.59 10.51
C GLY A 41 -2.39 1.93 9.15
N GLY A 42 -3.23 1.94 8.11
CA GLY A 42 -2.85 2.22 6.74
C GLY A 42 -2.72 0.96 5.88
N LEU A 43 -2.20 1.16 4.67
CA LEU A 43 -2.15 0.14 3.62
C LEU A 43 -0.70 -0.12 3.18
N VAL A 44 -0.39 -1.39 2.89
CA VAL A 44 0.87 -1.79 2.24
C VAL A 44 0.59 -2.61 1.00
N GLN A 45 1.46 -2.51 -0.02
CA GLN A 45 1.30 -3.30 -1.24
C GLN A 45 1.75 -4.75 -1.02
N ARG A 46 1.01 -5.66 -1.63
CA ARG A 46 1.32 -7.08 -1.74
C ARG A 46 1.38 -7.47 -3.21
N GLU A 47 2.44 -8.17 -3.56
CA GLU A 47 2.56 -8.80 -4.85
C GLU A 47 1.80 -10.13 -4.80
N GLY A 48 0.71 -10.19 -5.55
CA GLY A 48 -0.14 -11.38 -5.66
C GLY A 48 0.44 -12.40 -6.64
N PRO A 49 -0.25 -13.54 -6.82
CA PRO A 49 0.18 -14.56 -7.76
C PRO A 49 0.30 -14.00 -9.19
N ALA A 50 1.35 -14.43 -9.90
CA ALA A 50 1.54 -14.16 -11.32
C ALA A 50 1.05 -15.36 -12.14
N PRO A 51 0.01 -15.20 -12.98
CA PRO A 51 -0.36 -16.22 -13.96
C PRO A 51 0.75 -16.42 -14.99
N GLU A 52 0.89 -17.62 -15.53
CA GLU A 52 1.84 -17.88 -16.62
C GLU A 52 1.59 -16.93 -17.80
N GLY A 53 2.61 -16.20 -18.23
CA GLY A 53 2.52 -15.24 -19.34
C GLY A 53 1.80 -13.93 -19.02
N CYS A 54 1.41 -13.70 -17.75
CA CYS A 54 0.84 -12.43 -17.29
C CYS A 54 1.67 -11.84 -16.15
N CYS A 55 1.45 -10.56 -15.84
CA CYS A 55 2.11 -9.95 -14.69
C CYS A 55 1.41 -10.31 -13.39
N ALA A 56 2.15 -10.21 -12.28
CA ALA A 56 1.63 -10.39 -10.94
C ALA A 56 0.42 -9.48 -10.67
N ALA A 57 -0.55 -10.02 -9.94
CA ALA A 57 -1.60 -9.21 -9.35
C ALA A 57 -1.00 -8.23 -8.33
N MET A 58 -1.60 -7.07 -8.17
CA MET A 58 -1.26 -6.10 -7.14
C MET A 58 -2.43 -5.97 -6.18
N ASP A 59 -2.15 -6.17 -4.90
CA ASP A 59 -3.11 -6.05 -3.80
C ASP A 59 -2.62 -4.99 -2.80
N LEU A 60 -3.53 -4.37 -2.07
CA LEU A 60 -3.23 -3.57 -0.87
C LEU A 60 -3.75 -4.30 0.36
N GLU A 61 -2.91 -4.48 1.37
CA GLU A 61 -3.27 -5.05 2.67
C GLU A 61 -3.48 -3.96 3.71
N GLU A 62 -4.62 -4.00 4.40
CA GLU A 62 -4.87 -3.22 5.62
C GLU A 62 -4.04 -3.74 6.79
N LEU A 63 -3.23 -2.86 7.39
CA LEU A 63 -2.33 -3.25 8.48
C LEU A 63 -3.06 -3.56 9.80
N ASP A 64 -4.28 -3.09 10.00
CA ASP A 64 -5.05 -3.36 11.22
C ASP A 64 -5.89 -4.63 11.11
N SER A 65 -6.49 -4.90 9.94
CA SER A 65 -7.44 -5.98 9.71
C SER A 65 -6.85 -7.17 8.93
N GLY A 66 -5.79 -6.95 8.15
CA GLY A 66 -5.24 -7.92 7.20
C GLY A 66 -6.08 -8.08 5.93
N ARG A 67 -7.11 -7.24 5.71
CA ARG A 67 -7.97 -7.29 4.53
C ARG A 67 -7.16 -6.95 3.28
N LEU A 68 -7.30 -7.76 2.23
CA LEU A 68 -6.68 -7.53 0.92
C LEU A 68 -7.68 -6.88 -0.05
N ILE A 69 -7.23 -5.83 -0.74
CA ILE A 69 -7.98 -5.09 -1.76
C ILE A 69 -7.22 -5.22 -3.07
N ARG A 70 -7.84 -5.85 -4.08
CA ARG A 70 -7.25 -5.99 -5.42
C ARG A 70 -7.21 -4.63 -6.11
N ILE A 71 -6.02 -4.19 -6.51
CA ILE A 71 -5.81 -2.93 -7.25
C ILE A 71 -5.30 -3.14 -8.68
N SER A 72 -5.21 -4.38 -9.15
CA SER A 72 -4.89 -4.70 -10.54
C SER A 72 -6.03 -5.42 -11.24
N GLN A 73 -6.19 -5.18 -12.54
CA GLN A 73 -7.15 -5.87 -13.41
C GLN A 73 -6.45 -6.59 -14.56
N ASP A 74 -7.10 -7.63 -15.08
CA ASP A 74 -6.72 -8.21 -16.37
C ASP A 74 -7.34 -7.37 -17.50
N LEU A 75 -6.50 -6.90 -18.43
CA LEU A 75 -6.92 -6.13 -19.61
C LEU A 75 -7.04 -7.00 -20.86
N GLY A 76 -6.69 -8.28 -20.75
CA GLY A 76 -6.67 -9.23 -21.84
C GLY A 76 -5.35 -9.24 -22.64
N PRO A 77 -5.23 -10.20 -23.58
CA PRO A 77 -4.00 -10.44 -24.32
C PRO A 77 -3.55 -9.24 -25.15
N GLY A 78 -2.25 -8.95 -25.12
CA GLY A 78 -1.63 -7.91 -25.94
C GLY A 78 -1.84 -6.47 -25.43
N ALA A 79 -2.52 -6.28 -24.30
CA ALA A 79 -2.65 -4.99 -23.66
C ALA A 79 -1.28 -4.44 -23.23
N ARG A 80 -1.03 -3.15 -23.53
CA ARG A 80 0.19 -2.42 -23.14
C ARG A 80 -0.06 -1.29 -22.15
N GLY A 81 -1.33 -1.07 -21.80
CA GLY A 81 -1.77 -0.01 -20.89
C GLY A 81 -1.52 -0.34 -19.42
N CYS A 82 -1.73 0.65 -18.56
CA CYS A 82 -1.70 0.47 -17.11
C CYS A 82 -2.81 -0.47 -16.67
N ARG A 83 -2.47 -1.51 -15.90
CA ARG A 83 -3.41 -2.52 -15.40
C ARG A 83 -4.00 -2.20 -14.02
N LEU A 84 -3.85 -0.97 -13.55
CA LEU A 84 -4.35 -0.55 -12.25
C LEU A 84 -5.87 -0.47 -12.31
N ASP A 85 -6.55 -1.13 -11.38
CA ASP A 85 -8.02 -1.17 -11.26
C ASP A 85 -8.51 0.10 -10.54
N PRO A 86 -9.20 1.02 -11.23
CA PRO A 86 -9.73 2.25 -10.60
C PRO A 86 -10.76 1.96 -9.50
N ARG A 87 -11.52 0.88 -9.61
CA ARG A 87 -12.50 0.47 -8.60
C ARG A 87 -11.79 0.02 -7.33
N GLY A 88 -10.77 -0.81 -7.48
CA GLY A 88 -9.93 -1.25 -6.38
C GLY A 88 -9.22 -0.10 -5.67
N LEU A 89 -8.69 0.86 -6.43
CA LEU A 89 -8.08 2.07 -5.87
C LEU A 89 -9.07 2.93 -5.10
N ALA A 90 -10.29 3.11 -5.61
CA ALA A 90 -11.32 3.89 -4.92
C ALA A 90 -11.71 3.25 -3.58
N GLU A 91 -11.83 1.92 -3.55
CA GLU A 91 -12.07 1.17 -2.31
C GLU A 91 -10.91 1.33 -1.32
N ALA A 92 -9.66 1.22 -1.79
CA ALA A 92 -8.48 1.41 -0.98
C ALA A 92 -8.36 2.83 -0.41
N ALA A 93 -8.71 3.86 -1.19
CA ALA A 93 -8.71 5.23 -0.72
C ALA A 93 -9.63 5.42 0.50
N ILE A 94 -10.84 4.85 0.44
CA ILE A 94 -11.79 4.87 1.56
C ILE A 94 -11.20 4.13 2.77
N ALA A 95 -10.62 2.94 2.55
CA ALA A 95 -10.01 2.17 3.62
C ALA A 95 -8.88 2.95 4.34
N ALA A 96 -8.05 3.67 3.58
CA ALA A 96 -6.95 4.46 4.12
C ALA A 96 -7.41 5.65 4.99
N GLU A 97 -8.60 6.20 4.73
CA GLU A 97 -9.17 7.30 5.52
C GLU A 97 -9.78 6.83 6.84
N THR A 98 -10.14 5.56 6.93
CA THR A 98 -10.82 4.97 8.11
C THR A 98 -9.89 4.21 9.06
N ALA A 99 -8.60 4.11 8.73
CA ALA A 99 -7.60 3.31 9.46
C ALA A 99 -6.98 4.02 10.69
#